data_AF-A0A929I480-F1
#
_entry.id   AF-A0A929I480-F1
#
_cell.length_a   1.000
_cell.length_b   1.000
_cell.length_c   1.000
_cell.angle_alpha   90.00
_cell.angle_beta   90.00
_cell.angle_gamma   90.00
#
_symmetry.space_group_name_H-M   'P 1'
#
loop_
_entity.id
_entity.type
_entity.pdbx_description
1 polymer ?
#
loop_
_entity_poly.entity_id
_entity_poly.type
_entity_poly.pdbx_seq_one_letter_code
_entity_poly.pdbx_strand_id
1 'polypeptide(L)'
;MKIGVMNNPSKSIYDQTIAFGKAGFDFLDLTIEGPKARDVDTEKMGSILKRYNLALTGHTDPCLPWAYPIPTIRQACLDELERCARIFSALGAGIM
;
A
#
# COMPACT_ATOMS: atom_id res chain seq x y z
N MET A 1 -4.81 -1.63 22.12
CA MET A 1 -3.88 -0.79 21.32
C MET A 1 -3.42 -1.65 20.14
N LYS A 2 -3.37 -1.12 18.91
CA LYS A 2 -2.82 -1.82 17.74
C LYS A 2 -1.46 -1.23 17.37
N ILE A 3 -0.50 -2.07 17.00
CA ILE A 3 0.84 -1.71 16.56
C ILE A 3 1.01 -2.17 15.13
N GLY A 4 1.36 -1.23 14.24
CA GLY A 4 1.58 -1.51 12.83
C GLY A 4 3.00 -1.23 12.40
N VAL A 5 3.29 -1.60 11.16
CA VAL A 5 4.59 -1.40 10.52
C VAL A 5 4.41 -1.07 9.05
N MET A 6 5.20 -0.13 8.57
CA MET A 6 5.24 0.28 7.16
C MET A 6 6.26 -0.55 6.40
N ASN A 7 5.92 -1.04 5.21
CA ASN A 7 6.90 -1.73 4.37
C ASN A 7 7.93 -0.76 3.80
N ASN A 8 9.11 -1.29 3.49
CA ASN A 8 10.06 -0.59 2.63
C ASN A 8 9.73 -0.90 1.16
N PRO A 9 9.33 0.09 0.33
CA PRO A 9 8.95 -0.12 -1.06
C PRO A 9 10.12 -0.53 -1.98
N SER A 10 11.37 -0.40 -1.53
CA SER A 10 12.57 -0.86 -2.27
C SER A 10 12.88 -2.36 -2.10
N LYS A 11 12.09 -3.07 -1.29
CA LYS A 11 12.24 -4.50 -0.99
C LYS A 11 10.96 -5.27 -1.37
N SER A 12 11.04 -6.60 -1.30
CA SER A 12 9.87 -7.47 -1.51
C SER A 12 8.81 -7.16 -0.45
N ILE A 13 7.68 -6.60 -0.86
CA ILE A 13 6.56 -6.29 0.04
C ILE A 13 5.95 -7.58 0.60
N TYR A 14 5.95 -8.68 -0.17
CA TYR A 14 5.39 -9.96 0.27
C TYR A 14 6.22 -10.59 1.39
N ASP A 15 7.56 -10.60 1.26
CA ASP A 15 8.44 -11.19 2.28
C ASP A 15 8.39 -10.37 3.57
N GLN A 16 8.30 -9.04 3.42
CA GLN A 16 8.09 -8.13 4.55
C GLN A 16 6.76 -8.40 5.24
N THR A 17 5.63 -8.47 4.52
CA THR A 17 4.32 -8.78 5.12
C THR A 17 4.33 -10.13 5.84
N ILE A 18 4.99 -11.15 5.27
CA ILE A 18 5.17 -12.45 5.95
C ILE A 18 5.99 -12.29 7.24
N ALA A 19 7.09 -11.54 7.20
CA ALA A 19 7.93 -11.31 8.37
C ALA A 19 7.18 -10.53 9.46
N PHE A 20 6.39 -9.53 9.08
CA PHE A 20 5.58 -8.73 10.00
C PHE A 20 4.46 -9.57 10.64
N GLY A 21 3.79 -10.41 9.85
CA GLY A 21 2.80 -11.34 10.37
C GLY A 21 3.39 -12.34 11.37
N LYS A 22 4.60 -12.86 11.10
CA LYS A 22 5.33 -13.72 12.05
C LYS A 22 5.79 -12.99 13.31
N ALA A 23 6.09 -11.69 13.20
CA ALA A 23 6.51 -10.86 14.32
C ALA A 23 5.33 -10.40 15.21
N GLY A 24 4.08 -10.64 14.79
CA GLY A 24 2.89 -10.34 15.59
C GLY A 24 2.43 -8.88 15.52
N PHE A 25 2.71 -8.17 14.42
CA PHE A 25 2.10 -6.86 14.17
C PHE A 25 0.60 -7.00 13.94
N ASP A 26 -0.17 -5.95 14.27
CA ASP A 26 -1.62 -5.92 14.11
C ASP A 26 -2.04 -5.46 12.72
N PHE A 27 -1.22 -4.64 12.06
CA PHE A 27 -1.52 -4.12 10.72
C PHE A 27 -0.26 -3.79 9.92
N LEU A 28 -0.40 -3.87 8.60
CA LEU A 28 0.57 -3.37 7.63
C LEU A 28 0.12 -1.98 7.17
N ASP A 29 1.05 -1.02 7.20
CA ASP A 29 0.91 0.21 6.42
C ASP A 29 1.57 0.01 5.05
N LEU A 30 0.74 -0.23 4.04
CA LEU A 30 1.19 -0.65 2.71
C LEU A 30 1.53 0.58 1.87
N THR A 31 2.83 0.84 1.75
CA THR A 31 3.39 1.83 0.84
C THR A 31 3.43 1.30 -0.58
N ILE A 32 2.61 1.88 -1.47
CA ILE A 32 2.67 1.69 -2.92
C ILE A 32 3.50 2.83 -3.51
N GLU A 33 4.76 2.53 -3.79
CA GLU A 33 5.73 3.47 -4.34
C GLU A 33 6.67 2.74 -5.32
N GLY A 34 7.09 3.46 -6.36
CA GLY A 34 8.09 2.95 -7.29
C GLY A 34 9.48 2.77 -6.66
N PRO A 35 10.39 2.02 -7.31
CA PRO A 35 10.18 1.25 -8.54
C PRO A 35 9.66 -0.18 -8.29
N LYS A 36 9.79 -0.73 -7.07
CA LYS A 36 9.52 -2.16 -6.81
C LYS A 36 8.17 -2.46 -6.17
N ALA A 37 7.53 -1.49 -5.51
CA ALA A 37 6.23 -1.66 -4.85
C ALA A 37 5.11 -0.87 -5.55
N ARG A 38 5.33 -0.45 -6.81
CA ARG A 38 4.31 0.28 -7.58
C ARG A 38 3.10 -0.60 -7.88
N ASP A 39 3.33 -1.84 -8.24
CA ASP A 39 2.29 -2.81 -8.58
C ASP A 39 2.25 -3.91 -7.52
N VAL A 40 1.03 -4.24 -7.07
CA VAL A 40 0.78 -5.24 -6.04
C VAL A 40 -0.17 -6.27 -6.61
N ASP A 41 0.23 -7.53 -6.55
CA ASP A 41 -0.65 -8.66 -6.80
C ASP A 41 -1.60 -8.78 -5.61
N THR A 42 -2.85 -8.36 -5.81
CA THR A 42 -3.85 -8.28 -4.77
C THR A 42 -4.28 -9.65 -4.26
N GLU A 43 -4.24 -10.68 -5.11
CA GLU A 43 -4.60 -12.05 -4.72
C GLU A 43 -3.53 -12.64 -3.79
N LYS A 44 -2.26 -12.50 -4.21
CA LYS A 44 -1.12 -12.94 -3.40
C LYS A 44 -1.03 -12.19 -2.09
N MET A 45 -1.09 -10.85 -2.12
CA MET A 45 -1.02 -10.02 -0.91
C MET A 45 -2.21 -10.31 0.02
N GLY A 46 -3.44 -10.38 -0.52
CA GLY A 46 -4.63 -10.68 0.25
C GLY A 46 -4.56 -12.03 0.95
N SER A 47 -3.97 -13.04 0.31
CA SER A 47 -3.75 -14.36 0.92
C SER A 47 -2.79 -14.30 2.11
N ILE A 48 -1.73 -13.49 2.03
CA ILE A 48 -0.76 -13.30 3.12
C ILE A 48 -1.43 -12.54 4.29
N LEU A 49 -2.11 -11.43 4.00
CA LEU A 49 -2.80 -10.63 5.03
C LEU A 49 -3.81 -11.48 5.81
N LYS A 50 -4.64 -12.26 5.11
CA LYS A 50 -5.60 -13.19 5.73
C LYS A 50 -4.92 -14.25 6.59
N ARG A 51 -3.83 -14.85 6.11
CA ARG A 51 -3.09 -15.91 6.84
C ARG A 51 -2.58 -15.43 8.20
N TYR A 52 -2.13 -14.18 8.29
CA TYR A 52 -1.56 -13.62 9.51
C TYR A 52 -2.53 -12.68 10.26
N ASN A 53 -3.80 -12.59 9.83
CA ASN A 53 -4.79 -11.67 10.37
C ASN A 53 -4.30 -10.22 10.47
N LEU A 54 -3.53 -9.77 9.49
CA LEU A 54 -3.01 -8.41 9.40
C LEU A 54 -4.08 -7.49 8.82
N ALA A 55 -4.46 -6.46 9.56
CA ALA A 55 -5.21 -5.35 8.99
C ALA A 55 -4.32 -4.51 8.06
N LEU A 56 -4.93 -3.60 7.30
CA LEU A 56 -4.25 -2.85 6.25
C LEU A 56 -4.62 -1.36 6.28
N THR A 57 -3.62 -0.49 6.18
CA THR A 57 -3.76 0.91 5.76
C THR A 57 -3.00 1.12 4.45
N GLY A 58 -3.45 2.07 3.63
CA GLY A 58 -2.75 2.45 2.41
C GLY A 58 -1.85 3.67 2.61
N HIS A 59 -0.70 3.68 1.94
CA HIS A 59 0.19 4.84 1.87
C HIS A 59 0.63 5.02 0.41
N THR A 60 0.34 6.16 -0.19
CA THR A 60 0.76 6.50 -1.56
C THR A 60 2.07 7.26 -1.57
N ASP A 61 2.77 7.25 -2.71
CA ASP A 61 3.96 8.07 -2.93
C ASP A 61 3.75 9.53 -2.45
N PRO A 62 4.59 10.04 -1.53
CA PRO A 62 4.44 11.39 -0.97
C PRO A 62 4.68 12.50 -2.02
N CYS A 63 5.23 12.16 -3.18
CA CYS A 63 5.50 13.10 -4.27
C CYS A 63 4.30 13.33 -5.18
N LEU A 64 3.13 12.70 -4.95
CA LEU A 64 1.92 12.90 -5.74
C LEU A 64 1.50 14.39 -5.76
N PRO A 65 1.63 15.10 -6.91
CA PRO A 65 1.53 16.55 -6.93
C PRO A 65 0.07 17.02 -7.10
N TRP A 66 -0.80 16.71 -6.15
CA TRP A 66 -2.26 16.97 -6.25
C TRP A 66 -2.60 18.46 -6.37
N ALA A 67 -1.78 19.34 -5.78
CA ALA A 67 -1.96 20.79 -5.81
C ALA A 67 -1.22 21.47 -6.98
N TYR A 68 -0.64 20.71 -7.91
CA TYR A 68 0.16 21.28 -9.00
C TYR A 68 -0.67 22.21 -9.89
N PRO A 69 -0.14 23.37 -10.33
CA PRO A 69 -0.94 24.36 -11.06
C PRO A 69 -1.29 23.93 -12.49
N ILE A 70 -0.48 23.05 -13.10
CA ILE A 70 -0.69 22.58 -14.47
C ILE A 70 -1.76 21.45 -14.46
N PRO A 71 -2.93 21.63 -15.11
CA PRO A 71 -4.04 20.68 -15.02
C PRO A 71 -3.71 19.27 -15.50
N THR A 72 -2.90 19.13 -16.55
CA THR A 72 -2.52 17.81 -17.10
C THR A 72 -1.65 17.01 -16.13
N ILE A 73 -0.79 17.67 -15.35
CA ILE A 73 0.00 17.03 -14.30
C ILE A 73 -0.88 16.63 -13.12
N ARG A 74 -1.83 17.49 -12.73
CA ARG A 74 -2.80 17.15 -11.69
C ARG A 74 -3.67 15.96 -12.08
N GLN A 75 -4.11 15.88 -13.33
CA GLN A 75 -4.89 14.74 -13.81
C GLN A 75 -4.08 13.44 -13.70
N ALA A 76 -2.82 13.43 -14.15
CA ALA A 76 -1.94 12.27 -13.99
C ALA A 76 -1.75 11.86 -12.51
N CYS A 77 -1.69 12.84 -11.60
CA CYS A 77 -1.65 12.57 -10.16
C CYS A 77 -2.94 11.91 -9.66
N LEU A 78 -4.11 12.36 -10.10
CA LEU A 78 -5.39 11.77 -9.70
C LEU A 78 -5.57 10.37 -10.28
N ASP A 79 -5.13 10.14 -11.52
CA ASP A 79 -5.17 8.83 -12.16
C ASP A 79 -4.28 7.82 -11.41
N GLU A 80 -3.08 8.25 -10.97
CA GLU A 80 -2.19 7.41 -10.15
C GLU A 80 -2.75 7.18 -8.74
N LEU A 81 -3.37 8.19 -8.12
CA LEU A 81 -4.06 8.04 -6.84
C LEU A 81 -5.22 7.03 -6.96
N GLU A 82 -6.01 7.11 -8.03
CA GLU A 82 -7.11 6.17 -8.30
C GLU A 82 -6.59 4.75 -8.47
N ARG A 83 -5.47 4.56 -9.20
CA ARG A 83 -4.82 3.26 -9.36
C ARG A 83 -4.44 2.66 -8.00
N CYS A 84 -3.80 3.43 -7.14
CA CYS A 84 -3.45 2.99 -5.78
C CYS A 84 -4.71 2.67 -4.95
N ALA A 85 -5.72 3.54 -4.98
CA ALA A 85 -6.98 3.35 -4.26
C ALA A 85 -7.71 2.07 -4.67
N ARG A 86 -7.68 1.69 -5.96
CA ARG A 86 -8.24 0.42 -6.45
C ARG A 86 -7.51 -0.79 -5.85
N ILE A 87 -6.18 -0.74 -5.74
CA ILE A 87 -5.39 -1.81 -5.09
C ILE A 87 -5.73 -1.91 -3.60
N PHE A 88 -5.76 -0.78 -2.89
CA PHE A 88 -6.09 -0.75 -1.46
C PHE A 88 -7.51 -1.25 -1.20
N SER A 89 -8.48 -0.84 -2.03
CA SER A 89 -9.86 -1.30 -1.95
C SER A 89 -9.97 -2.80 -2.19
N ALA A 90 -9.26 -3.35 -3.19
CA ALA A 90 -9.24 -4.79 -3.47
C ALA A 90 -8.66 -5.61 -2.30
N LEU A 91 -7.77 -5.02 -1.50
CA LEU A 91 -7.19 -5.63 -0.31
C LEU A 91 -8.01 -5.38 0.98
N GLY A 92 -9.09 -4.60 0.90
CA GLY A 92 -9.98 -4.31 2.03
C GLY A 92 -9.46 -3.23 2.99
N ALA A 93 -8.55 -2.35 2.55
CA ALA A 93 -8.17 -1.19 3.34
C ALA A 93 -9.36 -0.23 3.51
N GLY A 94 -9.61 0.22 4.74
CA GLY A 94 -10.65 1.21 5.04
C GLY A 94 -10.13 2.65 5.10
N ILE A 95 -8.80 2.83 5.13
CA ILE A 95 -8.12 4.12 5.27
C ILE A 95 -6.87 4.10 4.38
N MET A 96 -6.61 5.25 3.73
CA MET A 96 -5.43 5.59 2.94
C MET A 96 -5.04 7.03 3.27
#